data_AF-A0AAV9G0H7-F1
#
_entry.id   AF-A0AAV9G0H7-F1
#
_cell.length_a   1.000
_cell.length_b   1.000
_cell.length_c   1.000
_cell.angle_alpha   90.00
_cell.angle_beta   90.00
_cell.angle_gamma   90.00
#
_symmetry.space_group_name_H-M   'P 1'
#
loop_
_entity.id
_entity.type
_entity.pdbx_description
1 polymer ?
#
loop_
_entity_poly.entity_id
_entity_poly.type
_entity_poly.pdbx_seq_one_letter_code
_entity_poly.pdbx_strand_id
1 'polypeptide(L)'
;MKIGIDLDNTIISYDKSFAFVGKKIGLIPENWFGTKLEVREFLRESKDGENKWQRLQGKVYGRYIRCAELYPGVYRFLWRCKRKGIPVDVVSHKTEYGHYDEENISLREAALKFLIENGLYQTDKTGFIQNVYFHDTKEEKVKRIERESYSYFIDDLKEILIHPLLAKIQKKFFFDPHQAFYDFEENNVNQVNYWNEIEHSILGKYNQEDLVYFQSEFSLPELKSAYWCEGQGNSRIAYLETLDSDKFALKLYPSDSDHNRLNSEFFGFRLLHKNLIKNVPEPIDYNEKLNCGIYSWVEGEKIISSSKIGLDAMLDMMRNLSKIAKSELPNEISRASASCFSGIDIENQIQRRLKLLYPASEVHADLKSFLEMDLIPFKDFLIKWVKKKWGGEENYSSPIPKEFLILSPSDFGFHNMLKNKNGEFIFLDFEYFGWDDPVKLIVDVSFHPAMNLQEDERSYWKKGMFAIFGDFLEKKYEITWAMYSLCWCLILLNEFRKDIWIRRILANSNKQNHKAEILEKQLNKSIHLFRYIQKKFYTQIEKG
;
A
#
# COMPACT_ATOMS: atom_id res chain seq x y z
N MET A 1 23.82 17.60 -13.85
CA MET A 1 22.65 17.50 -12.96
C MET A 1 23.12 17.05 -11.59
N LYS A 2 22.66 17.69 -10.51
CA LYS A 2 22.98 17.32 -9.11
C LYS A 2 21.73 17.50 -8.26
N ILE A 3 21.47 16.59 -7.33
CA ILE A 3 20.26 16.57 -6.50
C ILE A 3 20.63 16.78 -5.04
N GLY A 4 19.94 17.70 -4.36
CA GLY A 4 20.03 17.87 -2.92
C GLY A 4 18.73 17.41 -2.25
N ILE A 5 18.84 16.77 -1.09
CA ILE A 5 17.69 16.22 -0.35
C ILE A 5 17.83 16.56 1.12
N ASP A 6 16.76 17.00 1.77
CA ASP A 6 16.70 17.01 3.23
C ASP A 6 16.64 15.57 3.81
N LEU A 7 16.98 15.42 5.09
CA LEU A 7 16.97 14.14 5.78
C LEU A 7 15.66 13.87 6.53
N ASP A 8 15.30 14.75 7.45
CA ASP A 8 14.33 14.47 8.51
C ASP A 8 12.90 14.72 8.01
N ASN A 9 12.05 13.69 8.00
CA ASN A 9 10.73 13.71 7.34
C ASN A 9 10.75 13.80 5.80
N THR A 10 11.93 13.76 5.18
CA THR A 10 12.08 13.69 3.72
C THR A 10 12.61 12.32 3.27
N ILE A 11 13.75 11.90 3.83
CA ILE A 11 14.31 10.54 3.65
C ILE A 11 13.80 9.61 4.77
N ILE A 12 13.79 10.10 6.00
CA ILE A 12 13.43 9.32 7.21
C ILE A 12 11.99 9.61 7.61
N SER A 13 11.15 8.57 7.67
CA SER A 13 9.84 8.62 8.30
C SER A 13 9.95 8.26 9.77
N TYR A 14 9.45 9.15 10.62
CA TYR A 14 9.47 8.97 12.07
C TYR A 14 8.10 8.55 12.65
N ASP A 15 7.06 8.35 11.84
CA ASP A 15 5.70 8.09 12.35
C ASP A 15 5.65 6.91 13.33
N LYS A 16 6.21 5.77 12.91
CA LYS A 16 6.25 4.56 13.75
C LYS A 16 7.13 4.72 14.98
N SER A 17 8.25 5.44 14.87
CA SER A 17 9.15 5.64 16.01
C SER A 17 8.56 6.59 17.05
N PHE A 18 7.87 7.66 16.65
CA PHE A 18 7.15 8.54 17.59
C PHE A 18 6.03 7.78 18.31
N ALA A 19 5.21 7.01 17.59
CA ALA A 19 4.16 6.21 18.19
C ALA A 19 4.74 5.16 19.16
N PHE A 20 5.76 4.42 18.74
CA PHE A 20 6.40 3.39 19.57
C PHE A 20 7.03 3.97 20.84
N VAL A 21 7.85 5.02 20.70
CA VAL A 21 8.55 5.62 21.85
C VAL A 21 7.56 6.31 22.77
N GLY A 22 6.58 7.05 22.22
CA GLY A 22 5.53 7.71 23.00
C GLY A 22 4.79 6.73 23.92
N LYS A 23 4.43 5.54 23.41
CA LYS A 23 3.85 4.46 24.21
C LYS A 23 4.82 3.96 25.27
N LYS A 24 6.05 3.65 24.83
CA LYS A 24 7.10 3.08 25.69
C LYS A 24 7.42 3.94 26.91
N ILE A 25 7.33 5.27 26.79
CA ILE A 25 7.60 6.20 27.89
C ILE A 25 6.33 6.76 28.56
N GLY A 26 5.15 6.21 28.24
CA GLY A 26 3.88 6.56 28.88
C GLY A 26 3.34 7.94 28.53
N LEU A 27 3.77 8.53 27.39
CA LEU A 27 3.28 9.83 26.93
C LEU A 27 1.97 9.72 26.13
N ILE A 28 1.70 8.56 25.53
CA ILE A 28 0.44 8.24 24.83
C ILE A 28 -0.07 6.85 25.25
N PRO A 29 -1.39 6.58 25.15
CA PRO A 29 -1.96 5.28 25.52
C PRO A 29 -1.37 4.10 24.72
N GLU A 30 -1.28 2.91 25.33
CA GLU A 30 -0.75 1.71 24.65
C GLU A 30 -1.56 1.31 23.40
N ASN A 31 -2.87 1.52 23.44
CA ASN A 31 -3.81 1.28 22.35
C ASN A 31 -3.90 2.44 21.33
N TRP A 32 -3.04 3.45 21.44
CA TRP A 32 -3.04 4.60 20.53
C TRP A 32 -2.50 4.24 19.13
N PHE A 33 -3.09 4.79 18.08
CA PHE A 33 -2.61 4.64 16.69
C PHE A 33 -2.66 5.99 15.99
N GLY A 34 -1.65 6.29 15.17
CA GLY A 34 -1.58 7.53 14.40
C GLY A 34 -0.15 7.89 13.97
N THR A 35 -0.05 9.03 13.33
CA THR A 35 1.16 9.64 12.77
C THR A 35 1.92 10.46 13.80
N LYS A 36 3.16 10.86 13.48
CA LYS A 36 3.93 11.82 14.28
C LYS A 36 3.17 13.12 14.54
N LEU A 37 2.43 13.62 13.54
CA LEU A 37 1.62 14.83 13.67
C LEU A 37 0.51 14.63 14.70
N GLU A 38 -0.20 13.51 14.66
CA GLU A 38 -1.25 13.20 15.64
C GLU A 38 -0.68 13.00 17.05
N VAL A 39 0.52 12.41 17.21
CA VAL A 39 1.22 12.36 18.50
C VAL A 39 1.52 13.78 19.01
N ARG A 40 1.99 14.66 18.13
CA ARG A 40 2.33 16.05 18.48
C ARG A 40 1.11 16.80 18.99
N GLU A 41 0.01 16.76 18.25
CA GLU A 41 -1.22 17.45 18.64
C GLU A 41 -1.77 16.89 19.96
N PHE A 42 -1.81 15.56 20.11
CA PHE A 42 -2.22 14.91 21.37
C PHE A 42 -1.41 15.38 22.58
N LEU A 43 -0.08 15.51 22.44
CA LEU A 43 0.76 15.94 23.55
C LEU A 43 0.59 17.42 23.88
N ARG A 44 0.40 18.26 22.87
CA ARG A 44 0.21 19.71 23.03
C ARG A 44 -1.09 20.09 23.72
N GLU A 45 -2.12 19.25 23.59
CA GLU A 45 -3.37 19.40 24.33
C GLU A 45 -3.21 19.13 25.85
N SER A 46 -2.08 18.52 26.27
CA SER A 46 -1.81 18.22 27.68
C SER A 46 -1.04 19.33 28.40
N LYS A 47 -1.16 19.36 29.74
CA LYS A 47 -0.33 20.24 30.59
C LYS A 47 1.16 19.92 30.36
N ASP A 48 1.96 20.97 30.17
CA ASP A 48 3.40 20.89 29.83
C ASP A 48 3.68 20.21 28.47
N GLY A 49 2.71 20.25 27.56
CA GLY A 49 2.71 19.53 26.30
C GLY A 49 3.90 19.80 25.38
N GLU A 50 4.34 21.06 25.27
CA GLU A 50 5.48 21.41 24.42
C GLU A 50 6.80 20.85 24.97
N ASN A 51 7.01 20.85 26.30
CA ASN A 51 8.19 20.23 26.91
C ASN A 51 8.17 18.70 26.74
N LYS A 52 7.00 18.06 26.92
CA LYS A 52 6.83 16.62 26.64
C LYS A 52 7.14 16.29 25.19
N TRP A 53 6.65 17.11 24.26
CA TRP A 53 6.94 16.97 22.84
C TRP A 53 8.43 17.09 22.54
N GLN A 54 9.11 18.14 23.04
CA GLN A 54 10.55 18.34 22.82
C GLN A 54 11.40 17.20 23.41
N ARG A 55 11.07 16.71 24.62
CA ARG A 55 11.76 15.55 25.22
C ARG A 55 11.56 14.28 24.39
N LEU A 56 10.35 14.05 23.87
CA LEU A 56 10.09 12.92 22.97
C LEU A 56 10.88 13.05 21.67
N GLN A 57 10.95 14.24 21.08
CA GLN A 57 11.74 14.51 19.87
C GLN A 57 13.22 14.20 20.07
N GLY A 58 13.83 14.68 21.17
CA GLY A 58 15.24 14.40 21.48
C GLY A 58 15.53 12.89 21.55
N LYS A 59 14.67 12.13 22.24
CA LYS A 59 14.79 10.67 22.33
C LYS A 59 14.58 9.96 20.99
N VAL A 60 13.59 10.38 20.19
CA VAL A 60 13.28 9.77 18.90
C VAL A 60 14.38 10.03 17.88
N TYR A 61 14.84 11.27 17.73
CA TYR A 61 15.86 11.62 16.74
C TYR A 61 17.27 11.16 17.11
N GLY A 62 17.56 10.96 18.41
CA GLY A 62 18.81 10.38 18.88
C GLY A 62 18.69 8.87 19.04
N ARG A 63 18.48 8.43 20.29
CA ARG A 63 18.51 7.01 20.70
C ARG A 63 17.63 6.07 19.87
N TYR A 64 16.45 6.54 19.47
CA TYR A 64 15.43 5.71 18.83
C TYR A 64 15.29 5.94 17.33
N ILE A 65 16.24 6.62 16.68
CA ILE A 65 16.22 6.80 15.21
C ILE A 65 16.23 5.46 14.48
N ARG A 66 16.85 4.43 15.07
CA ARG A 66 16.84 3.05 14.55
C ARG A 66 15.45 2.40 14.46
N CYS A 67 14.46 2.97 15.14
CA CYS A 67 13.06 2.55 15.05
C CYS A 67 12.29 3.31 13.97
N ALA A 68 12.93 4.30 13.33
CA ALA A 68 12.39 5.00 12.17
C ALA A 68 12.58 4.15 10.92
N GLU A 69 11.89 4.52 9.84
CA GLU A 69 11.94 3.80 8.57
C GLU A 69 12.29 4.76 7.44
N LEU A 70 12.79 4.25 6.32
CA LEU A 70 12.88 5.06 5.11
C LEU A 70 11.48 5.33 4.57
N TYR A 71 11.26 6.53 4.04
CA TYR A 71 10.05 6.74 3.25
C TYR A 71 10.02 5.77 2.07
N PRO A 72 8.88 5.12 1.81
CA PRO A 72 8.77 4.17 0.72
C PRO A 72 9.15 4.77 -0.64
N GLY A 73 10.14 4.18 -1.31
CA GLY A 73 10.63 4.61 -2.62
C GLY A 73 11.95 5.39 -2.60
N VAL A 74 12.39 5.90 -1.44
CA VAL A 74 13.68 6.59 -1.29
C VAL A 74 14.84 5.72 -1.78
N TYR A 75 14.92 4.48 -1.30
CA TYR A 75 16.02 3.58 -1.65
C TYR A 75 16.11 3.35 -3.15
N ARG A 76 14.97 3.04 -3.80
CA ARG A 76 14.91 2.80 -5.24
C ARG A 76 15.25 4.06 -6.05
N PHE A 77 14.78 5.23 -5.62
CA PHE A 77 15.15 6.51 -6.24
C PHE A 77 16.67 6.74 -6.20
N LEU A 78 17.28 6.61 -5.01
CA LEU A 78 18.72 6.81 -4.82
C LEU A 78 19.56 5.78 -5.58
N TRP A 79 19.16 4.51 -5.57
CA TRP A 79 19.77 3.45 -6.37
C TRP A 79 19.75 3.80 -7.87
N ARG A 80 18.59 4.26 -8.38
CA ARG A 80 18.43 4.63 -9.79
C ARG A 80 19.24 5.87 -10.15
N CYS A 81 19.34 6.86 -9.26
CA CYS A 81 20.26 8.00 -9.41
C CYS A 81 21.71 7.53 -9.55
N LYS A 82 22.16 6.63 -8.67
CA LYS A 82 23.52 6.08 -8.73
C LYS A 82 23.78 5.34 -10.05
N ARG A 83 22.85 4.48 -10.49
CA ARG A 83 22.97 3.74 -11.76
C ARG A 83 23.05 4.66 -12.98
N LYS A 84 22.37 5.82 -12.93
CA LYS A 84 22.42 6.86 -13.96
C LYS A 84 23.58 7.87 -13.78
N GLY A 85 24.47 7.67 -12.81
CA GLY A 85 25.59 8.57 -12.55
C GLY A 85 25.19 9.95 -12.03
N ILE A 86 24.01 10.09 -11.42
CA ILE A 86 23.48 11.35 -10.91
C ILE A 86 23.93 11.54 -9.45
N PRO A 87 24.76 12.55 -9.15
CA PRO A 87 25.20 12.82 -7.79
C PRO A 87 24.05 13.30 -6.90
N VAL A 88 23.95 12.71 -5.71
CA VAL A 88 22.97 13.07 -4.68
C VAL A 88 23.69 13.41 -3.39
N ASP A 89 23.34 14.55 -2.80
CA ASP A 89 23.79 14.96 -1.47
C ASP A 89 22.61 15.09 -0.51
N VAL A 90 22.89 14.92 0.78
CA VAL A 90 21.98 15.30 1.87
C VAL A 90 22.42 16.64 2.46
N VAL A 91 21.48 17.58 2.59
CA VAL A 91 21.71 18.86 3.26
C VAL A 91 20.57 19.08 4.24
N SER A 92 20.84 18.99 5.55
CA SER A 92 19.80 19.02 6.57
C SER A 92 20.12 19.95 7.74
N HIS A 93 19.06 20.57 8.26
CA HIS A 93 19.13 21.35 9.49
C HIS A 93 18.94 20.39 10.67
N LYS A 94 20.05 20.09 11.34
CA LYS A 94 20.11 19.13 12.43
C LYS A 94 21.16 19.59 13.43
N THR A 95 20.70 20.02 14.60
CA THR A 95 21.57 20.38 15.72
C THR A 95 22.38 19.16 16.16
N GLU A 96 23.55 19.39 16.76
CA GLU A 96 24.37 18.28 17.26
C GLU A 96 23.69 17.55 18.42
N TYR A 97 23.04 18.29 19.33
CA TYR A 97 22.33 17.74 20.49
C TYR A 97 20.85 18.14 20.49
N GLY A 98 20.00 17.30 21.08
CA GLY A 98 18.57 17.56 21.23
C GLY A 98 18.25 18.51 22.40
N HIS A 99 17.09 19.16 22.34
CA HIS A 99 16.57 19.91 23.49
C HIS A 99 16.32 18.96 24.67
N TYR A 100 16.86 19.27 25.84
CA TYR A 100 16.75 18.48 27.07
C TYR A 100 17.32 17.05 26.98
N ASP A 101 18.40 16.86 26.20
CA ASP A 101 19.07 15.57 26.12
C ASP A 101 20.00 15.31 27.33
N GLU A 102 19.43 14.73 28.39
CA GLU A 102 20.18 14.27 29.58
C GLU A 102 21.24 13.21 29.23
N GLU A 103 21.14 12.53 28.08
CA GLU A 103 22.03 11.45 27.64
C GLU A 103 23.16 11.93 26.70
N ASN A 104 23.19 13.22 26.31
CA ASN A 104 24.17 13.82 25.38
C ASN A 104 24.39 13.00 24.09
N ILE A 105 23.31 12.51 23.46
CA ILE A 105 23.38 11.71 22.24
C ILE A 105 23.50 12.65 21.05
N SER A 106 24.58 12.51 20.28
CA SER A 106 24.74 13.25 19.03
C SER A 106 23.68 12.84 18.00
N LEU A 107 22.79 13.77 17.66
CA LEU A 107 21.74 13.56 16.66
C LEU A 107 22.35 13.38 15.26
N ARG A 108 23.48 14.03 15.00
CA ARG A 108 24.21 13.95 13.72
C ARG A 108 24.85 12.58 13.54
N GLU A 109 25.50 12.04 14.57
CA GLU A 109 26.06 10.69 14.54
C GLU A 109 24.96 9.63 14.41
N ALA A 110 23.85 9.79 15.14
CA ALA A 110 22.70 8.89 15.04
C ALA A 110 22.11 8.87 13.63
N ALA A 111 21.97 10.03 12.97
CA ALA A 111 21.54 10.14 11.58
C ALA A 111 22.52 9.50 10.58
N LEU A 112 23.83 9.75 10.73
CA LEU A 112 24.83 9.12 9.88
C LEU A 112 24.80 7.60 10.01
N LYS A 113 24.73 7.10 11.24
CA LYS A 113 24.61 5.68 11.52
C LYS A 113 23.35 5.09 10.86
N PHE A 114 22.21 5.78 10.96
CA PHE A 114 20.98 5.36 10.29
C PHE A 114 21.17 5.26 8.76
N LEU A 115 21.80 6.26 8.12
CA LEU A 115 22.07 6.23 6.67
C LEU A 115 23.02 5.08 6.28
N ILE A 116 24.02 4.79 7.11
CA ILE A 116 24.98 3.70 6.90
C ILE A 116 24.31 2.33 7.04
N GLU A 117 23.54 2.12 8.12
CA GLU A 117 22.84 0.85 8.39
C GLU A 117 21.80 0.54 7.29
N ASN A 118 21.19 1.56 6.70
CA ASN A 118 20.29 1.39 5.56
C ASN A 118 21.02 1.23 4.21
N GLY A 119 22.34 1.41 4.16
CA GLY A 119 23.17 1.31 2.96
C GLY A 119 23.09 2.53 2.03
N LEU A 120 22.54 3.66 2.50
CA LEU A 120 22.38 4.87 1.70
C LEU A 120 23.66 5.70 1.62
N TYR A 121 24.48 5.68 2.68
CA TYR A 121 25.74 6.42 2.76
C TYR A 121 26.86 5.49 3.23
N GLN A 122 28.04 5.61 2.64
CA GLN A 122 29.25 4.89 3.06
C GLN A 122 30.47 5.79 2.85
N THR A 123 31.45 5.73 3.76
CA THR A 123 32.65 6.57 3.71
C THR A 123 33.56 6.24 2.52
N ASP A 124 33.51 5.01 2.03
CA ASP A 124 34.22 4.54 0.83
C ASP A 124 33.47 4.86 -0.48
N LYS A 125 32.36 5.60 -0.40
CA LYS A 125 31.48 5.99 -1.52
C LYS A 125 30.77 4.81 -2.21
N THR A 126 30.67 3.65 -1.55
CA THR A 126 29.85 2.52 -2.04
C THR A 126 28.34 2.75 -1.82
N GLY A 127 27.96 3.72 -0.98
CA GLY A 127 26.58 4.19 -0.82
C GLY A 127 26.03 4.93 -2.04
N PHE A 128 24.79 5.43 -1.94
CA PHE A 128 24.12 6.21 -2.98
C PHE A 128 24.30 7.72 -2.81
N ILE A 129 24.37 8.17 -1.56
CA ILE A 129 24.59 9.56 -1.17
C ILE A 129 26.10 9.84 -1.19
N GLN A 130 26.50 10.92 -1.86
CA GLN A 130 27.90 11.31 -1.97
C GLN A 130 28.38 12.10 -0.76
N ASN A 131 27.60 13.08 -0.32
CA ASN A 131 27.93 13.94 0.81
C ASN A 131 26.73 14.15 1.74
N VAL A 132 27.00 14.31 3.02
CA VAL A 132 26.01 14.65 4.06
C VAL A 132 26.47 15.91 4.78
N TYR A 133 25.65 16.95 4.74
CA TYR A 133 25.91 18.23 5.37
C TYR A 133 24.86 18.52 6.45
N PHE A 134 25.32 18.66 7.70
CA PHE A 134 24.47 19.10 8.80
C PHE A 134 24.77 20.56 9.16
N HIS A 135 23.71 21.28 9.50
CA HIS A 135 23.77 22.70 9.88
C HIS A 135 22.94 22.95 11.13
N ASP A 136 23.40 23.87 11.99
CA ASP A 136 22.74 24.20 13.26
C ASP A 136 21.59 25.18 13.07
N THR A 137 21.56 25.90 11.94
CA THR A 137 20.47 26.83 11.61
C THR A 137 19.91 26.58 10.21
N LYS A 138 18.66 27.01 9.98
CA LYS A 138 18.02 26.97 8.67
C LYS A 138 18.75 27.88 7.67
N GLU A 139 19.26 29.02 8.12
CA GLU A 139 20.01 29.98 7.30
C GLU A 139 21.33 29.38 6.78
N GLU A 140 22.06 28.65 7.62
CA GLU A 140 23.26 27.91 7.21
C GLU A 140 22.95 26.81 6.20
N LYS A 141 21.85 26.06 6.42
CA LYS A 141 21.33 25.08 5.46
C LYS A 141 21.07 25.73 4.10
N VAL A 142 20.35 26.85 4.07
CA VAL A 142 20.06 27.58 2.82
C VAL A 142 21.34 28.04 2.12
N LYS A 143 22.30 28.63 2.83
CA LYS A 143 23.60 29.05 2.27
C LYS A 143 24.38 27.87 1.69
N ARG A 144 24.32 26.70 2.33
CA ARG A 144 24.91 25.47 1.80
C ARG A 144 24.22 25.06 0.50
N ILE A 145 22.89 25.02 0.47
CA ILE A 145 22.12 24.63 -0.72
C ILE A 145 22.46 25.57 -1.90
N GLU A 146 22.52 26.87 -1.67
CA GLU A 146 22.90 27.86 -2.69
C GLU A 146 24.31 27.58 -3.25
N ARG A 147 25.29 27.34 -2.35
CA ARG A 147 26.69 27.09 -2.74
C ARG A 147 26.86 25.84 -3.60
N GLU A 148 26.13 24.78 -3.29
CA GLU A 148 26.26 23.48 -3.98
C GLU A 148 25.58 23.44 -5.37
N SER A 149 24.81 24.47 -5.73
CA SER A 149 24.21 24.67 -7.06
C SER A 149 23.41 23.46 -7.58
N TYR A 150 22.50 22.94 -6.75
CA TYR A 150 21.65 21.80 -7.13
C TYR A 150 20.69 22.13 -8.28
N SER A 151 20.48 21.16 -9.16
CA SER A 151 19.43 21.23 -10.20
C SER A 151 18.05 20.98 -9.59
N TYR A 152 17.97 20.06 -8.63
CA TYR A 152 16.75 19.70 -7.92
C TYR A 152 16.99 19.72 -6.42
N PHE A 153 15.99 20.19 -5.66
CA PHE A 153 16.02 20.12 -4.21
C PHE A 153 14.69 19.62 -3.64
N ILE A 154 14.76 18.72 -2.66
CA ILE A 154 13.60 18.05 -2.07
C ILE A 154 13.65 18.29 -0.56
N ASP A 155 12.55 18.81 0.02
CA ASP A 155 12.47 19.18 1.43
C ASP A 155 11.02 19.07 1.93
N ASP A 156 10.84 18.73 3.20
CA ASP A 156 9.55 18.75 3.89
C ASP A 156 9.21 20.15 4.44
N LEU A 157 10.13 21.12 4.36
CA LEU A 157 9.92 22.49 4.81
C LEU A 157 9.76 23.46 3.65
N LYS A 158 8.53 23.94 3.48
CA LYS A 158 8.17 24.93 2.47
C LYS A 158 9.02 26.19 2.57
N GLU A 159 9.26 26.70 3.79
CA GLU A 159 10.03 27.93 4.01
C GLU A 159 11.47 27.86 3.49
N ILE A 160 12.07 26.66 3.43
CA ILE A 160 13.39 26.47 2.81
C ILE A 160 13.26 26.60 1.30
N LEU A 161 12.29 25.91 0.70
CA LEU A 161 12.12 25.85 -0.75
C LEU A 161 11.76 27.20 -1.38
N ILE A 162 11.01 28.05 -0.66
CA ILE A 162 10.61 29.38 -1.15
C ILE A 162 11.67 30.44 -0.88
N HIS A 163 12.78 30.10 -0.21
CA HIS A 163 13.80 31.07 0.16
C HIS A 163 14.42 31.74 -1.08
N PRO A 164 14.56 33.08 -1.13
CA PRO A 164 15.02 33.82 -2.32
C PRO A 164 16.38 33.37 -2.87
N LEU A 165 17.33 32.99 -2.01
CA LEU A 165 18.64 32.47 -2.41
C LEU A 165 18.56 31.19 -3.26
N LEU A 166 17.45 30.45 -3.18
CA LEU A 166 17.23 29.20 -3.91
C LEU A 166 16.39 29.39 -5.19
N ALA A 167 16.26 30.62 -5.68
CA ALA A 167 15.51 30.93 -6.91
C ALA A 167 16.11 30.30 -8.17
N LYS A 168 17.42 30.01 -8.18
CA LYS A 168 18.13 29.42 -9.32
C LYS A 168 17.96 27.90 -9.47
N ILE A 169 17.39 27.23 -8.47
CA ILE A 169 17.14 25.78 -8.55
C ILE A 169 16.03 25.54 -9.57
N GLN A 170 16.31 24.69 -10.55
CA GLN A 170 15.41 24.43 -11.68
C GLN A 170 14.03 23.96 -11.22
N LYS A 171 13.98 23.00 -10.29
CA LYS A 171 12.73 22.49 -9.75
C LYS A 171 12.90 22.05 -8.29
N LYS A 172 11.93 22.45 -7.47
CA LYS A 172 11.89 22.20 -6.04
C LYS A 172 10.69 21.32 -5.72
N PHE A 173 10.86 20.36 -4.82
CA PHE A 173 9.81 19.43 -4.41
C PHE A 173 9.54 19.60 -2.92
N PHE A 174 8.32 20.03 -2.61
CA PHE A 174 7.80 20.04 -1.25
C PHE A 174 7.20 18.67 -0.97
N PHE A 175 7.91 17.87 -0.17
CA PHE A 175 7.49 16.52 0.16
C PHE A 175 6.56 16.55 1.38
N ASP A 176 5.28 16.25 1.15
CA ASP A 176 4.24 16.25 2.18
C ASP A 176 3.46 14.92 2.14
N PRO A 177 3.95 13.87 2.82
CA PRO A 177 3.32 12.55 2.79
C PRO A 177 1.96 12.51 3.48
N HIS A 178 1.60 13.54 4.26
CA HIS A 178 0.35 13.59 5.02
C HIS A 178 -0.76 14.40 4.34
N GLN A 179 -0.49 14.97 3.16
CA GLN A 179 -1.46 15.75 2.38
C GLN A 179 -2.11 16.86 3.20
N ALA A 180 -1.31 17.62 3.95
CA ALA A 180 -1.82 18.81 4.59
C ALA A 180 -2.34 19.75 3.48
N PHE A 181 -3.62 20.11 3.58
CA PHE A 181 -4.27 20.96 2.58
C PHE A 181 -3.56 22.32 2.54
N TYR A 182 -2.75 22.52 1.52
CA TYR A 182 -2.19 23.81 1.19
C TYR A 182 -2.66 24.16 -0.23
N ASP A 183 -3.50 25.17 -0.37
CA ASP A 183 -3.66 25.86 -1.65
C ASP A 183 -2.37 26.62 -1.90
N PHE A 184 -1.47 26.02 -2.69
CA PHE A 184 -0.20 26.64 -3.00
C PHE A 184 0.19 26.44 -4.46
N GLU A 185 0.31 27.55 -5.16
CA GLU A 185 0.95 27.63 -6.46
C GLU A 185 2.04 28.71 -6.38
N GLU A 186 3.30 28.29 -6.33
CA GLU A 186 4.44 29.18 -6.53
C GLU A 186 5.34 28.60 -7.61
N ASN A 187 5.85 29.48 -8.47
CA ASN A 187 6.65 29.09 -9.62
C ASN A 187 7.85 28.22 -9.16
N ASN A 188 7.96 27.04 -9.77
CA ASN A 188 9.03 26.04 -9.58
C ASN A 188 9.00 25.22 -8.27
N VAL A 189 8.01 25.36 -7.39
CA VAL A 189 7.81 24.47 -6.22
C VAL A 189 6.63 23.53 -6.47
N ASN A 190 6.87 22.22 -6.35
CA ASN A 190 5.88 21.18 -6.65
C ASN A 190 5.59 20.41 -5.37
N GLN A 191 4.34 20.43 -4.90
CA GLN A 191 3.92 19.55 -3.81
C GLN A 191 3.82 18.12 -4.33
N VAL A 192 4.41 17.19 -3.58
CA VAL A 192 4.43 15.75 -3.88
C VAL A 192 4.18 14.99 -2.59
N ASN A 193 3.40 13.91 -2.66
CA ASN A 193 3.05 13.12 -1.48
C ASN A 193 3.80 11.79 -1.45
N TYR A 194 4.34 11.37 -2.59
CA TYR A 194 5.01 10.09 -2.73
C TYR A 194 6.32 10.21 -3.53
N TRP A 195 7.32 9.42 -3.15
CA TRP A 195 8.64 9.41 -3.82
C TRP A 195 8.60 8.96 -5.28
N ASN A 196 7.58 8.21 -5.71
CA ASN A 196 7.42 7.87 -7.12
C ASN A 196 7.06 9.08 -7.99
N GLU A 197 6.43 10.12 -7.43
CA GLU A 197 6.18 11.38 -8.14
C GLU A 197 7.48 12.14 -8.39
N ILE A 198 8.35 12.21 -7.37
CA ILE A 198 9.70 12.78 -7.46
C ILE A 198 10.54 12.00 -8.48
N GLU A 199 10.57 10.67 -8.34
CA GLU A 199 11.29 9.78 -9.25
C GLU A 199 10.83 9.99 -10.70
N HIS A 200 9.53 9.99 -10.94
CA HIS A 200 8.99 10.20 -12.28
C HIS A 200 9.32 11.59 -12.83
N SER A 201 9.28 12.63 -11.99
CA SER A 201 9.57 13.99 -12.42
C SER A 201 11.05 14.24 -12.71
N ILE A 202 11.98 13.57 -12.01
CA ILE A 202 13.42 13.80 -12.17
C ILE A 202 14.03 12.79 -13.14
N LEU A 203 13.66 11.52 -13.02
CA LEU A 203 14.28 10.39 -13.76
C LEU A 203 13.40 9.86 -14.91
N GLY A 204 12.17 10.34 -15.04
CA GLY A 204 11.23 9.88 -16.06
C GLY A 204 10.62 8.50 -15.79
N LYS A 205 9.91 7.97 -16.79
CA LYS A 205 9.41 6.58 -16.78
C LYS A 205 10.58 5.59 -16.80
N TYR A 206 10.32 4.35 -16.43
CA TYR A 206 11.31 3.29 -16.55
C TYR A 206 11.53 2.98 -18.02
N ASN A 207 12.79 2.80 -18.40
CA ASN A 207 13.22 2.60 -19.77
C ASN A 207 14.04 1.30 -19.91
N GLN A 208 14.65 1.09 -21.07
CA GLN A 208 15.45 -0.11 -21.35
C GLN A 208 16.72 -0.19 -20.49
N GLU A 209 17.37 0.94 -20.21
CA GLU A 209 18.58 0.97 -19.37
C GLU A 209 18.27 0.49 -17.95
N ASP A 210 17.08 0.83 -17.43
CA ASP A 210 16.66 0.39 -16.11
C ASP A 210 16.55 -1.14 -16.03
N LEU A 211 16.17 -1.81 -17.12
CA LEU A 211 16.11 -3.28 -17.16
C LEU A 211 17.51 -3.91 -17.08
N VAL A 212 18.53 -3.29 -17.66
CA VAL A 212 19.93 -3.72 -17.51
C VAL A 212 20.39 -3.57 -16.05
N TYR A 213 19.99 -2.49 -15.38
CA TYR A 213 20.32 -2.31 -13.95
C TYR A 213 19.69 -3.40 -13.08
N PHE A 214 18.44 -3.78 -13.35
CA PHE A 214 17.78 -4.89 -12.65
C PHE A 214 18.39 -6.24 -13.01
N GLN A 215 18.77 -6.49 -14.26
CA GLN A 215 19.49 -7.70 -14.63
C GLN A 215 20.78 -7.86 -13.81
N SER A 216 21.57 -6.79 -13.70
CA SER A 216 22.77 -6.80 -12.87
C SER A 216 22.46 -6.98 -11.38
N GLU A 217 21.38 -6.38 -10.89
CA GLU A 217 20.96 -6.50 -9.48
C GLU A 217 20.61 -7.94 -9.10
N PHE A 218 19.93 -8.66 -9.99
CA PHE A 218 19.54 -10.06 -9.79
C PHE A 218 20.56 -11.06 -10.32
N SER A 219 21.72 -10.59 -10.78
CA SER A 219 22.77 -11.43 -11.38
C SER A 219 22.24 -12.37 -12.48
N LEU A 220 21.24 -11.93 -13.24
CA LEU A 220 20.70 -12.72 -14.35
C LEU A 220 21.72 -12.77 -15.51
N PRO A 221 21.73 -13.84 -16.32
CA PRO A 221 22.50 -13.86 -17.56
C PRO A 221 22.16 -12.66 -18.48
N GLU A 222 23.02 -12.42 -19.47
CA GLU A 222 22.80 -11.34 -20.43
C GLU A 222 21.43 -11.47 -21.11
N LEU A 223 20.74 -10.35 -21.28
CA LEU A 223 19.39 -10.31 -21.83
C LEU A 223 19.43 -10.34 -23.36
N LYS A 224 18.76 -11.33 -23.94
CA LYS A 224 18.44 -11.41 -25.36
C LYS A 224 17.34 -10.41 -25.74
N SER A 225 16.29 -10.31 -24.92
CA SER A 225 15.22 -9.33 -25.10
C SER A 225 14.60 -8.96 -23.77
N ALA A 226 14.13 -7.71 -23.64
CA ALA A 226 13.46 -7.26 -22.43
C ALA A 226 12.60 -6.03 -22.73
N TYR A 227 11.43 -5.92 -22.10
CA TYR A 227 10.53 -4.78 -22.27
C TYR A 227 9.54 -4.65 -21.11
N TRP A 228 9.13 -3.42 -20.82
CA TRP A 228 8.07 -3.14 -19.86
C TRP A 228 6.70 -3.49 -20.46
N CYS A 229 5.87 -4.21 -19.70
CA CYS A 229 4.51 -4.57 -20.11
C CYS A 229 3.56 -3.39 -19.87
N GLU A 230 2.62 -3.17 -20.80
CA GLU A 230 1.60 -2.13 -20.69
C GLU A 230 0.38 -2.56 -19.84
N GLY A 231 -0.41 -1.58 -19.39
CA GLY A 231 -1.75 -1.81 -18.83
C GLY A 231 -1.83 -2.27 -17.36
N GLN A 232 -0.73 -2.19 -16.60
CA GLN A 232 -0.70 -2.65 -15.21
C GLN A 232 -1.16 -1.56 -14.23
N GLY A 233 -2.15 -1.88 -13.39
CA GLY A 233 -2.83 -0.90 -12.52
C GLY A 233 -2.18 -0.66 -11.15
N ASN A 234 -1.44 -1.63 -10.63
CA ASN A 234 -0.88 -1.62 -9.28
C ASN A 234 0.66 -1.76 -9.28
N SER A 235 1.18 -2.83 -9.87
CA SER A 235 2.62 -3.09 -10.00
C SER A 235 3.12 -2.93 -11.43
N ARG A 236 4.41 -2.67 -11.61
CA ARG A 236 5.02 -2.61 -12.96
C ARG A 236 5.66 -3.94 -13.26
N ILE A 237 5.35 -4.50 -14.43
CA ILE A 237 5.89 -5.79 -14.86
C ILE A 237 6.77 -5.56 -16.09
N ALA A 238 7.91 -6.23 -16.16
CA ALA A 238 8.72 -6.35 -17.36
C ALA A 238 8.95 -7.82 -17.71
N TYR A 239 8.94 -8.10 -19.01
CA TYR A 239 9.43 -9.35 -19.58
C TYR A 239 10.95 -9.28 -19.70
N LEU A 240 11.64 -10.34 -19.29
CA LEU A 240 13.08 -10.53 -19.47
C LEU A 240 13.32 -11.90 -20.13
N GLU A 241 14.10 -11.97 -21.19
CA GLU A 241 14.58 -13.20 -21.81
C GLU A 241 16.10 -13.18 -21.88
N THR A 242 16.75 -14.22 -21.36
CA THR A 242 18.21 -14.35 -21.38
C THR A 242 18.70 -14.92 -22.71
N LEU A 243 20.01 -14.82 -22.98
CA LEU A 243 20.64 -15.49 -24.14
C LEU A 243 20.43 -17.02 -24.11
N ASP A 244 20.33 -17.61 -22.92
CA ASP A 244 20.05 -19.03 -22.70
C ASP A 244 18.57 -19.39 -22.91
N SER A 245 17.75 -18.41 -23.33
CA SER A 245 16.31 -18.54 -23.59
C SER A 245 15.43 -18.77 -22.35
N ASP A 246 15.96 -18.55 -21.15
CA ASP A 246 15.15 -18.49 -19.94
C ASP A 246 14.32 -17.20 -19.92
N LYS A 247 13.08 -17.30 -19.44
CA LYS A 247 12.12 -16.19 -19.45
C LYS A 247 11.64 -15.86 -18.05
N PHE A 248 11.68 -14.58 -17.71
CA PHE A 248 11.31 -14.08 -16.40
C PHE A 248 10.33 -12.91 -16.48
N ALA A 249 9.56 -12.76 -15.41
CA ALA A 249 8.81 -11.56 -15.09
C ALA A 249 9.53 -10.80 -13.96
N LEU A 250 10.03 -9.60 -14.24
CA LEU A 250 10.41 -8.64 -13.21
C LEU A 250 9.17 -7.88 -12.76
N LYS A 251 8.86 -7.90 -11.47
CA LYS A 251 7.72 -7.18 -10.89
C LYS A 251 8.22 -6.15 -9.88
N LEU A 252 7.95 -4.87 -10.14
CA LEU A 252 8.19 -3.77 -9.22
C LEU A 252 6.90 -3.42 -8.48
N TYR A 253 6.92 -3.54 -7.17
CA TYR A 253 5.75 -3.24 -6.34
C TYR A 253 5.68 -1.73 -6.06
N PRO A 254 4.48 -1.15 -6.02
CA PRO A 254 4.29 0.18 -5.48
C PRO A 254 4.61 0.14 -3.99
N SER A 255 5.09 1.27 -3.50
CA SER A 255 5.18 1.53 -2.07
C SER A 255 3.80 1.49 -1.42
N ASP A 256 3.61 0.64 -0.42
CA ASP A 256 2.36 0.52 0.34
C ASP A 256 2.69 0.36 1.82
N SER A 257 2.31 1.35 2.64
CA SER A 257 2.58 1.35 4.09
C SER A 257 1.75 0.31 4.84
N ASP A 258 0.59 -0.07 4.27
CA ASP A 258 -0.41 -0.89 4.95
C ASP A 258 -0.19 -2.38 4.67
N HIS A 259 0.52 -2.74 3.59
CA HIS A 259 0.70 -4.14 3.19
C HIS A 259 2.00 -4.38 2.41
N ASN A 260 2.81 -5.35 2.85
CA ASN A 260 4.04 -5.75 2.14
C ASN A 260 3.73 -6.70 0.98
N ARG A 261 3.43 -6.12 -0.18
CA ARG A 261 3.00 -6.84 -1.40
C ARG A 261 4.04 -7.82 -1.93
N LEU A 262 5.31 -7.40 -1.94
CA LEU A 262 6.42 -8.27 -2.33
C LEU A 262 6.46 -9.52 -1.45
N ASN A 263 6.38 -9.33 -0.13
CA ASN A 263 6.45 -10.43 0.81
C ASN A 263 5.26 -11.40 0.60
N SER A 264 4.04 -10.86 0.53
CA SER A 264 2.82 -11.65 0.34
C SER A 264 2.88 -12.50 -0.93
N GLU A 265 3.25 -11.92 -2.07
CA GLU A 265 3.30 -12.64 -3.34
C GLU A 265 4.46 -13.61 -3.41
N PHE A 266 5.69 -13.14 -3.14
CA PHE A 266 6.89 -13.96 -3.33
C PHE A 266 6.90 -15.16 -2.38
N PHE A 267 6.63 -14.93 -1.09
CA PHE A 267 6.60 -16.01 -0.11
C PHE A 267 5.31 -16.83 -0.19
N GLY A 268 4.21 -16.25 -0.65
CA GLY A 268 2.98 -16.98 -0.99
C GLY A 268 3.21 -18.00 -2.10
N PHE A 269 3.79 -17.59 -3.24
CA PHE A 269 4.16 -18.53 -4.29
C PHE A 269 5.21 -19.54 -3.83
N ARG A 270 6.16 -19.13 -2.98
CA ARG A 270 7.19 -20.05 -2.45
C ARG A 270 6.56 -21.14 -1.59
N LEU A 271 5.56 -20.78 -0.79
CA LEU A 271 4.77 -21.71 0.00
C LEU A 271 3.98 -22.69 -0.87
N LEU A 272 3.35 -22.20 -1.95
CA LEU A 272 2.60 -23.05 -2.89
C LEU A 272 3.51 -24.05 -3.60
N HIS A 273 4.66 -23.61 -4.12
CA HIS A 273 5.64 -24.48 -4.78
C HIS A 273 6.22 -25.53 -3.84
N LYS A 274 6.52 -25.18 -2.58
CA LYS A 274 6.93 -26.14 -1.54
C LYS A 274 5.89 -27.23 -1.28
N ASN A 275 4.61 -26.94 -1.52
CA ASN A 275 3.49 -27.89 -1.41
C ASN A 275 3.07 -28.48 -2.76
N LEU A 276 3.96 -28.45 -3.77
CA LEU A 276 3.77 -29.04 -5.10
C LEU A 276 2.61 -28.42 -5.92
N ILE A 277 2.19 -27.21 -5.57
CA ILE A 277 1.20 -26.44 -6.33
C ILE A 277 1.95 -25.56 -7.31
N LYS A 278 2.00 -26.00 -8.58
CA LYS A 278 2.82 -25.39 -9.64
C LYS A 278 2.03 -24.54 -10.63
N ASN A 279 0.72 -24.42 -10.46
CA ASN A 279 -0.13 -23.57 -11.30
C ASN A 279 -0.13 -22.10 -10.83
N VAL A 280 1.05 -21.62 -10.43
CA VAL A 280 1.38 -20.23 -10.09
C VAL A 280 2.82 -19.96 -10.58
N PRO A 281 3.20 -18.69 -10.85
CA PRO A 281 4.57 -18.36 -11.21
C PRO A 281 5.58 -18.87 -10.18
N GLU A 282 6.71 -19.40 -10.65
CA GLU A 282 7.83 -19.79 -9.79
C GLU A 282 8.54 -18.53 -9.26
N PRO A 283 8.69 -18.37 -7.94
CA PRO A 283 9.40 -17.24 -7.35
C PRO A 283 10.91 -17.50 -7.36
N ILE A 284 11.64 -16.80 -8.25
CA ILE A 284 13.06 -17.05 -8.52
C ILE A 284 13.94 -16.31 -7.52
N ASP A 285 13.82 -14.98 -7.44
CA ASP A 285 14.61 -14.14 -6.52
C ASP A 285 13.90 -12.82 -6.20
N TYR A 286 14.28 -12.14 -5.12
CA TYR A 286 13.67 -10.87 -4.69
C TYR A 286 14.67 -9.90 -4.07
N ASN A 287 14.34 -8.61 -4.16
CA ASN A 287 15.09 -7.55 -3.51
C ASN A 287 14.14 -6.67 -2.69
N GLU A 288 14.20 -6.84 -1.37
CA GLU A 288 13.33 -6.13 -0.43
C GLU A 288 13.55 -4.61 -0.46
N LYS A 289 14.81 -4.16 -0.53
CA LYS A 289 15.14 -2.73 -0.53
C LYS A 289 14.67 -2.01 -1.80
N LEU A 290 14.68 -2.69 -2.93
CA LEU A 290 14.14 -2.19 -4.20
C LEU A 290 12.64 -2.46 -4.37
N ASN A 291 12.04 -3.24 -3.45
CA ASN A 291 10.66 -3.66 -3.46
C ASN A 291 10.27 -4.30 -4.81
N CYS A 292 11.03 -5.32 -5.22
CA CYS A 292 10.81 -6.05 -6.46
C CYS A 292 11.14 -7.55 -6.37
N GLY A 293 10.55 -8.33 -7.29
CA GLY A 293 10.75 -9.77 -7.42
C GLY A 293 10.92 -10.22 -8.87
N ILE A 294 11.64 -11.32 -9.05
CA ILE A 294 11.80 -12.07 -10.30
C ILE A 294 11.01 -13.37 -10.19
N TYR A 295 10.17 -13.62 -11.19
CA TYR A 295 9.35 -14.81 -11.30
C TYR A 295 9.57 -15.50 -12.64
N SER A 296 9.25 -16.78 -12.77
CA SER A 296 9.13 -17.42 -14.09
C SER A 296 8.11 -16.67 -14.95
N TRP A 297 8.42 -16.44 -16.22
CA TRP A 297 7.42 -15.91 -17.15
C TRP A 297 6.36 -16.99 -17.47
N VAL A 298 5.09 -16.60 -17.38
CA VAL A 298 3.97 -17.49 -17.71
C VAL A 298 3.37 -17.07 -19.05
N GLU A 299 3.49 -17.96 -20.04
CA GLU A 299 2.80 -17.81 -21.33
C GLU A 299 1.38 -18.33 -21.22
N GLY A 300 0.39 -17.51 -21.59
CA GLY A 300 -1.00 -17.93 -21.60
C GLY A 300 -1.96 -16.85 -22.07
N GLU A 301 -3.19 -17.28 -22.36
CA GLU A 301 -4.29 -16.40 -22.77
C GLU A 301 -5.05 -15.90 -21.55
N LYS A 302 -5.42 -14.61 -21.53
CA LYS A 302 -6.27 -14.04 -20.49
C LYS A 302 -7.67 -14.66 -20.52
N ILE A 303 -8.25 -14.88 -19.34
CA ILE A 303 -9.64 -15.32 -19.24
C ILE A 303 -10.56 -14.11 -19.43
N ILE A 304 -11.33 -14.10 -20.51
CA ILE A 304 -12.21 -12.96 -20.86
C ILE A 304 -13.63 -13.15 -20.29
N SER A 305 -14.07 -14.39 -20.12
CA SER A 305 -15.40 -14.71 -19.60
C SER A 305 -15.34 -15.79 -18.53
N SER A 306 -16.28 -15.72 -17.59
CA SER A 306 -16.48 -16.75 -16.59
C SER A 306 -16.87 -18.08 -17.23
N SER A 307 -16.52 -19.17 -16.56
CA SER A 307 -16.92 -20.51 -16.95
C SER A 307 -16.94 -21.43 -15.74
N LYS A 308 -17.77 -22.48 -15.80
CA LYS A 308 -17.83 -23.48 -14.73
C LYS A 308 -16.47 -24.15 -14.48
N ILE A 309 -15.76 -24.52 -15.55
CA ILE A 309 -14.42 -25.15 -15.44
C ILE A 309 -13.43 -24.19 -14.77
N GLY A 310 -13.52 -22.90 -15.06
CA GLY A 310 -12.72 -21.88 -14.39
C GLY A 310 -13.06 -21.74 -12.90
N LEU A 311 -14.35 -21.75 -12.54
CA LEU A 311 -14.78 -21.76 -11.13
C LEU A 311 -14.33 -23.03 -10.40
N ASP A 312 -14.34 -24.18 -11.08
CA ASP A 312 -13.84 -25.44 -10.54
C ASP A 312 -12.34 -25.34 -10.24
N ALA A 313 -11.54 -24.79 -11.16
CA ALA A 313 -10.12 -24.54 -10.92
C ALA A 313 -9.87 -23.59 -9.73
N MET A 314 -10.69 -22.54 -9.59
CA MET A 314 -10.64 -21.63 -8.44
C MET A 314 -10.93 -22.36 -7.12
N LEU A 315 -11.95 -23.21 -7.10
CA LEU A 315 -12.30 -24.02 -5.93
C LEU A 315 -11.20 -25.05 -5.60
N ASP A 316 -10.54 -25.63 -6.61
CA ASP A 316 -9.40 -26.53 -6.42
C ASP A 316 -8.20 -25.81 -5.79
N MET A 317 -7.92 -24.57 -6.21
CA MET A 317 -6.90 -23.74 -5.54
C MET A 317 -7.27 -23.52 -4.06
N MET A 318 -8.54 -23.21 -3.75
CA MET A 318 -8.98 -23.04 -2.35
C MET A 318 -8.88 -24.33 -1.53
N ARG A 319 -9.15 -25.51 -2.11
CA ARG A 319 -8.90 -26.80 -1.46
C ARG A 319 -7.44 -27.00 -1.12
N ASN A 320 -6.55 -26.65 -2.05
CA ASN A 320 -5.11 -26.76 -1.85
C ASN A 320 -4.63 -25.81 -0.74
N LEU A 321 -5.07 -24.54 -0.76
CA LEU A 321 -4.77 -23.58 0.30
C LEU A 321 -5.33 -24.00 1.66
N SER A 322 -6.51 -24.63 1.72
CA SER A 322 -7.06 -25.17 2.96
C SER A 322 -6.21 -26.30 3.54
N LYS A 323 -5.64 -27.18 2.69
CA LYS A 323 -4.71 -28.23 3.14
C LYS A 323 -3.43 -27.62 3.73
N ILE A 324 -2.88 -26.60 3.08
CA ILE A 324 -1.70 -25.87 3.56
C ILE A 324 -1.99 -25.15 4.87
N ALA A 325 -3.14 -24.49 5.00
CA ALA A 325 -3.52 -23.78 6.22
C ALA A 325 -3.58 -24.69 7.47
N LYS A 326 -3.76 -26.01 7.26
CA LYS A 326 -3.83 -27.04 8.31
C LYS A 326 -2.50 -27.74 8.57
N SER A 327 -1.45 -27.48 7.77
CA SER A 327 -0.12 -28.06 7.98
C SER A 327 0.76 -27.16 8.85
N GLU A 328 1.96 -27.63 9.19
CA GLU A 328 2.98 -26.79 9.79
C GLU A 328 3.47 -25.76 8.76
N LEU A 329 3.24 -24.49 9.06
CA LEU A 329 3.58 -23.39 8.17
C LEU A 329 4.97 -22.86 8.50
N PRO A 330 5.86 -22.72 7.50
CA PRO A 330 7.15 -22.09 7.69
C PRO A 330 6.94 -20.59 7.90
N ASN A 331 7.31 -20.09 9.08
CA ASN A 331 7.19 -18.68 9.49
C ASN A 331 5.74 -18.17 9.69
N GLU A 332 5.63 -16.98 10.28
CA GLU A 332 4.36 -16.28 10.44
C GLU A 332 3.93 -15.70 9.08
N ILE A 333 2.91 -16.30 8.46
CA ILE A 333 2.28 -15.74 7.25
C ILE A 333 1.57 -14.44 7.65
N SER A 334 1.77 -13.39 6.84
CA SER A 334 1.16 -12.08 7.03
C SER A 334 -0.38 -12.13 6.96
N ARG A 335 -1.00 -11.07 7.47
CA ARG A 335 -2.43 -10.82 7.23
C ARG A 335 -2.65 -10.43 5.78
N ALA A 336 -3.75 -10.90 5.20
CA ALA A 336 -4.17 -10.47 3.88
C ALA A 336 -4.50 -8.96 3.85
N SER A 337 -4.52 -8.36 2.67
CA SER A 337 -4.89 -6.95 2.54
C SER A 337 -6.33 -6.70 2.98
N ALA A 338 -6.51 -5.67 3.81
CA ALA A 338 -7.79 -5.33 4.42
C ALA A 338 -8.47 -6.51 5.16
N SER A 339 -7.65 -7.43 5.71
CA SER A 339 -8.15 -8.60 6.41
C SER A 339 -9.03 -8.24 7.60
N CYS A 340 -10.03 -9.05 7.88
CA CYS A 340 -10.91 -8.87 9.03
C CYS A 340 -10.81 -10.09 9.95
N PHE A 341 -10.33 -9.88 11.16
CA PHE A 341 -10.15 -10.96 12.15
C PHE A 341 -11.22 -10.90 13.23
N SER A 342 -12.21 -10.01 13.13
CA SER A 342 -13.30 -9.84 14.08
C SER A 342 -14.46 -9.11 13.42
N GLY A 343 -15.63 -9.06 14.07
CA GLY A 343 -16.77 -8.27 13.60
C GLY A 343 -16.43 -6.77 13.55
N ILE A 344 -15.70 -6.28 14.56
CA ILE A 344 -15.27 -4.87 14.62
C ILE A 344 -14.32 -4.50 13.47
N ASP A 345 -13.49 -5.44 12.99
CA ASP A 345 -12.63 -5.16 11.83
C ASP A 345 -13.45 -4.89 10.56
N ILE A 346 -14.57 -5.62 10.37
CA ILE A 346 -15.46 -5.40 9.21
C ILE A 346 -16.09 -4.01 9.30
N GLU A 347 -16.58 -3.63 10.49
CA GLU A 347 -17.12 -2.29 10.75
C GLU A 347 -16.07 -1.19 10.49
N ASN A 348 -14.83 -1.39 10.95
CA ASN A 348 -13.72 -0.47 10.71
C ASN A 348 -13.41 -0.32 9.21
N GLN A 349 -13.48 -1.39 8.42
CA GLN A 349 -13.29 -1.31 6.96
C GLN A 349 -14.34 -0.42 6.28
N ILE A 350 -15.60 -0.53 6.72
CA ILE A 350 -16.72 0.28 6.21
C ILE A 350 -16.54 1.74 6.64
N GLN A 351 -16.30 1.98 7.93
CA GLN A 351 -16.14 3.33 8.49
C GLN A 351 -14.95 4.07 7.89
N ARG A 352 -13.78 3.41 7.74
CA ARG A 352 -12.59 4.01 7.12
C ARG A 352 -12.87 4.47 5.68
N ARG A 353 -13.59 3.65 4.90
CA ARG A 353 -13.95 4.01 3.51
C ARG A 353 -14.95 5.15 3.44
N LEU A 354 -15.94 5.18 4.33
CA LEU A 354 -16.89 6.29 4.42
C LEU A 354 -16.18 7.60 4.77
N LYS A 355 -15.28 7.57 5.78
CA LYS A 355 -14.50 8.75 6.19
C LYS A 355 -13.72 9.37 5.02
N LEU A 356 -13.15 8.54 4.16
CA LEU A 356 -12.40 8.99 2.97
C LEU A 356 -13.28 9.60 1.88
N LEU A 357 -14.61 9.40 1.93
CA LEU A 357 -15.56 9.97 0.96
C LEU A 357 -16.20 11.28 1.45
N TYR A 358 -16.15 11.61 2.75
CA TYR A 358 -16.78 12.82 3.27
C TYR A 358 -16.33 14.13 2.60
N PRO A 359 -15.03 14.34 2.32
CA PRO A 359 -14.63 15.55 1.58
C PRO A 359 -15.27 15.66 0.20
N ALA A 360 -15.48 14.52 -0.48
CA ALA A 360 -16.13 14.50 -1.79
C ALA A 360 -17.65 14.68 -1.69
N SER A 361 -18.30 14.19 -0.62
CA SER A 361 -19.75 14.36 -0.45
C SER A 361 -20.16 15.82 -0.20
N GLU A 362 -19.28 16.66 0.36
CA GLU A 362 -19.59 18.10 0.49
C GLU A 362 -19.66 18.82 -0.86
N VAL A 363 -19.05 18.26 -1.91
CA VAL A 363 -19.01 18.84 -3.27
C VAL A 363 -20.04 18.18 -4.19
N HIS A 364 -20.33 16.90 -3.99
CA HIS A 364 -21.19 16.11 -4.87
C HIS A 364 -22.53 15.77 -4.19
N ALA A 365 -23.58 16.54 -4.50
CA ALA A 365 -24.90 16.40 -3.89
C ALA A 365 -25.52 15.00 -4.05
N ASP A 366 -25.38 14.37 -5.22
CA ASP A 366 -25.91 13.02 -5.47
C ASP A 366 -25.19 11.95 -4.64
N LEU A 367 -23.87 12.09 -4.46
CA LEU A 367 -23.09 11.23 -3.57
C LEU A 367 -23.55 11.41 -2.12
N LYS A 368 -23.71 12.67 -1.67
CA LYS A 368 -24.17 12.99 -0.31
C LYS A 368 -25.54 12.38 -0.04
N SER A 369 -26.48 12.59 -0.96
CA SER A 369 -27.84 12.04 -0.88
C SER A 369 -27.83 10.51 -0.75
N PHE A 370 -27.10 9.80 -1.62
CA PHE A 370 -27.00 8.34 -1.53
C PHE A 370 -26.37 7.86 -0.21
N LEU A 371 -25.31 8.51 0.25
CA LEU A 371 -24.66 8.12 1.51
C LEU A 371 -25.57 8.36 2.71
N GLU A 372 -26.16 9.55 2.84
CA GLU A 372 -26.93 9.97 4.02
C GLU A 372 -28.33 9.37 4.07
N MET A 373 -29.01 9.24 2.93
CA MET A 373 -30.40 8.77 2.88
C MET A 373 -30.52 7.25 2.77
N ASP A 374 -29.57 6.58 2.11
CA ASP A 374 -29.67 5.14 1.83
C ASP A 374 -28.60 4.32 2.56
N LEU A 375 -27.32 4.57 2.27
CA LEU A 375 -26.24 3.65 2.67
C LEU A 375 -25.96 3.68 4.18
N ILE A 376 -25.82 4.87 4.78
CA ILE A 376 -25.52 5.02 6.21
C ILE A 376 -26.65 4.45 7.09
N PRO A 377 -27.94 4.77 6.87
CA PRO A 377 -29.02 4.19 7.65
C PRO A 377 -29.06 2.66 7.57
N PHE A 378 -28.88 2.09 6.36
CA PHE A 378 -28.84 0.63 6.21
C PHE A 378 -27.62 0.01 6.87
N LYS A 379 -26.44 0.64 6.76
CA LYS A 379 -25.23 0.21 7.48
C LYS A 379 -25.45 0.18 8.98
N ASP A 380 -26.01 1.23 9.57
CA ASP A 380 -26.22 1.31 11.02
C ASP A 380 -27.19 0.23 11.51
N PHE A 381 -28.27 0.00 10.76
CA PHE A 381 -29.19 -1.11 11.00
C PHE A 381 -28.48 -2.46 10.91
N LEU A 382 -27.70 -2.68 9.84
CA LEU A 382 -27.01 -3.94 9.59
C LEU A 382 -25.96 -4.25 10.67
N ILE A 383 -25.16 -3.27 11.09
CA ILE A 383 -24.17 -3.44 12.16
C ILE A 383 -24.85 -3.86 13.46
N LYS A 384 -25.98 -3.21 13.83
CA LYS A 384 -26.75 -3.59 15.02
C LYS A 384 -27.30 -5.01 14.91
N TRP A 385 -27.82 -5.38 13.74
CA TRP A 385 -28.32 -6.72 13.49
C TRP A 385 -27.22 -7.78 13.60
N VAL A 386 -26.05 -7.53 13.00
CA VAL A 386 -24.89 -8.44 13.06
C VAL A 386 -24.38 -8.58 14.48
N LYS A 387 -24.18 -7.48 15.23
CA LYS A 387 -23.76 -7.54 16.65
C LYS A 387 -24.69 -8.43 17.49
N LYS A 388 -26.00 -8.32 17.28
CA LYS A 388 -27.00 -9.17 17.96
C LYS A 388 -26.84 -10.66 17.59
N LYS A 389 -26.64 -10.97 16.30
CA LYS A 389 -26.50 -12.36 15.83
C LYS A 389 -25.12 -12.98 16.10
N TRP A 390 -24.08 -12.16 16.24
CA TRP A 390 -22.71 -12.57 16.54
C TRP A 390 -22.55 -13.08 17.99
N GLY A 391 -23.47 -12.72 18.89
CA GLY A 391 -23.42 -13.14 20.30
C GLY A 391 -23.02 -12.03 21.27
N GLY A 392 -23.28 -10.77 20.94
CA GLY A 392 -23.02 -9.61 21.81
C GLY A 392 -21.71 -8.86 21.53
N GLU A 393 -21.52 -7.72 22.19
CA GLU A 393 -20.40 -6.79 21.90
C GLU A 393 -19.02 -7.37 22.23
N GLU A 394 -18.89 -8.14 23.31
CA GLU A 394 -17.62 -8.76 23.71
C GLU A 394 -17.12 -9.75 22.64
N ASN A 395 -18.03 -10.60 22.13
CA ASN A 395 -17.70 -11.57 21.09
C ASN A 395 -17.47 -10.92 19.72
N TYR A 396 -18.12 -9.79 19.45
CA TYR A 396 -17.98 -9.04 18.20
C TYR A 396 -16.59 -8.41 18.03
N SER A 397 -15.97 -8.01 19.13
CA SER A 397 -14.61 -7.44 19.16
C SER A 397 -13.52 -8.50 19.31
N SER A 398 -13.89 -9.74 19.66
CA SER A 398 -12.95 -10.82 19.87
C SER A 398 -12.40 -11.37 18.54
N PRO A 399 -11.11 -11.73 18.47
CA PRO A 399 -10.55 -12.36 17.28
C PRO A 399 -11.23 -13.69 16.95
N ILE A 400 -11.50 -13.90 15.67
CA ILE A 400 -11.90 -15.19 15.08
C ILE A 400 -10.75 -16.18 15.34
N PRO A 401 -11.04 -17.35 15.92
CA PRO A 401 -10.02 -18.38 16.12
C PRO A 401 -9.33 -18.76 14.80
N LYS A 402 -8.02 -19.03 14.86
CA LYS A 402 -7.18 -19.23 13.67
C LYS A 402 -7.67 -20.37 12.78
N GLU A 403 -8.22 -21.43 13.37
CA GLU A 403 -8.81 -22.58 12.69
C GLU A 403 -10.01 -22.24 11.79
N PHE A 404 -10.62 -21.07 11.99
CA PHE A 404 -11.73 -20.56 11.19
C PHE A 404 -11.31 -19.51 10.15
N LEU A 405 -10.02 -19.15 10.11
CA LEU A 405 -9.43 -18.30 9.07
C LEU A 405 -8.92 -19.14 7.90
N ILE A 406 -8.71 -18.49 6.77
CA ILE A 406 -8.15 -19.12 5.56
C ILE A 406 -6.92 -18.37 5.08
N LEU A 407 -6.07 -19.08 4.33
CA LEU A 407 -5.09 -18.45 3.46
C LEU A 407 -5.84 -17.95 2.22
N SER A 408 -6.00 -16.63 2.14
CA SER A 408 -6.78 -15.94 1.11
C SER A 408 -5.84 -15.26 0.11
N PRO A 409 -6.02 -15.47 -1.21
CA PRO A 409 -5.37 -14.65 -2.24
C PRO A 409 -5.90 -13.21 -2.30
N SER A 410 -7.04 -12.92 -1.66
CA SER A 410 -7.77 -11.64 -1.68
C SER A 410 -8.25 -11.19 -3.06
N ASP A 411 -7.36 -10.73 -3.95
CA ASP A 411 -7.70 -10.27 -5.31
C ASP A 411 -7.78 -11.47 -6.27
N PHE A 412 -8.73 -12.36 -6.00
CA PHE A 412 -8.84 -13.67 -6.64
C PHE A 412 -9.93 -13.68 -7.72
N GLY A 413 -9.63 -14.24 -8.89
CA GLY A 413 -10.60 -14.30 -9.96
C GLY A 413 -10.02 -14.49 -11.36
N PHE A 414 -10.92 -14.57 -12.35
CA PHE A 414 -10.59 -14.73 -13.78
C PHE A 414 -9.67 -13.64 -14.33
N HIS A 415 -9.77 -12.42 -13.81
CA HIS A 415 -8.90 -11.32 -14.21
C HIS A 415 -7.43 -11.54 -13.83
N ASN A 416 -7.18 -12.38 -12.83
CA ASN A 416 -5.85 -12.80 -12.36
C ASN A 416 -5.56 -14.27 -12.71
N MET A 417 -6.18 -14.78 -13.78
CA MET A 417 -5.92 -16.12 -14.31
C MET A 417 -5.46 -16.05 -15.77
N LEU A 418 -4.54 -16.96 -16.12
CA LEU A 418 -4.20 -17.28 -17.52
C LEU A 418 -4.55 -18.73 -17.82
N LYS A 419 -4.85 -19.03 -19.09
CA LYS A 419 -4.89 -20.39 -19.60
C LYS A 419 -3.65 -20.64 -20.45
N ASN A 420 -2.80 -21.58 -20.01
CA ASN A 420 -1.60 -21.92 -20.76
C ASN A 420 -1.92 -22.77 -22.01
N LYS A 421 -0.91 -23.05 -22.84
CA LYS A 421 -1.06 -23.85 -24.06
C LYS A 421 -1.50 -25.30 -23.82
N ASN A 422 -1.28 -25.82 -22.61
CA ASN A 422 -1.73 -27.15 -22.20
C ASN A 422 -3.19 -27.16 -21.70
N GLY A 423 -3.82 -25.99 -21.65
CA GLY A 423 -5.19 -25.82 -21.17
C GLY A 423 -5.31 -25.68 -19.65
N GLU A 424 -4.20 -25.61 -18.92
CA GLU A 424 -4.18 -25.44 -17.47
C GLU A 424 -4.39 -23.97 -17.08
N PHE A 425 -5.09 -23.75 -15.98
CA PHE A 425 -5.26 -22.42 -15.39
C PHE A 425 -4.10 -22.10 -14.46
N ILE A 426 -3.42 -20.98 -14.74
CA ILE A 426 -2.35 -20.44 -13.90
C ILE A 426 -2.90 -19.23 -13.15
N PHE A 427 -2.73 -19.21 -11.83
CA PHE A 427 -3.15 -18.11 -10.97
C PHE A 427 -2.02 -17.12 -10.77
N LEU A 428 -2.33 -15.84 -10.93
CA LEU A 428 -1.40 -14.73 -10.83
C LEU A 428 -1.81 -13.80 -9.67
N ASP A 429 -0.93 -12.83 -9.40
CA ASP A 429 -1.18 -11.65 -8.57
C ASP A 429 -1.58 -11.94 -7.11
N PHE A 430 -0.65 -12.55 -6.36
CA PHE A 430 -0.82 -12.86 -4.93
C PHE A 430 -0.31 -11.72 -4.02
N GLU A 431 -0.25 -10.49 -4.54
CA GLU A 431 0.21 -9.29 -3.81
C GLU A 431 -0.52 -9.00 -2.51
N TYR A 432 -1.73 -9.53 -2.36
CA TYR A 432 -2.59 -9.31 -1.21
C TYR A 432 -2.84 -10.59 -0.40
N PHE A 433 -2.03 -11.63 -0.65
CA PHE A 433 -2.13 -12.94 -0.04
C PHE A 433 -1.86 -12.90 1.48
N GLY A 434 -2.62 -13.68 2.25
CA GLY A 434 -2.38 -13.84 3.67
C GLY A 434 -3.57 -14.43 4.41
N TRP A 435 -3.55 -14.39 5.73
CA TRP A 435 -4.68 -14.83 6.56
C TRP A 435 -5.86 -13.86 6.50
N ASP A 436 -7.07 -14.38 6.33
CA ASP A 436 -8.31 -13.58 6.31
C ASP A 436 -9.56 -14.40 6.69
N ASP A 437 -10.68 -13.70 6.88
CA ASP A 437 -12.01 -14.28 6.99
C ASP A 437 -12.47 -14.87 5.65
N PRO A 438 -12.83 -16.17 5.59
CA PRO A 438 -13.35 -16.79 4.37
C PRO A 438 -14.60 -16.11 3.78
N VAL A 439 -15.44 -15.46 4.59
CA VAL A 439 -16.63 -14.75 4.06
C VAL A 439 -16.22 -13.62 3.13
N LYS A 440 -15.13 -12.91 3.48
CA LYS A 440 -14.63 -11.80 2.67
C LYS A 440 -14.28 -12.25 1.25
N LEU A 441 -13.53 -13.35 1.12
CA LEU A 441 -13.16 -13.88 -0.19
C LEU A 441 -14.37 -14.32 -1.03
N ILE A 442 -15.40 -14.89 -0.40
CA ILE A 442 -16.65 -15.25 -1.11
C ILE A 442 -17.28 -13.99 -1.72
N VAL A 443 -17.37 -12.92 -0.93
CA VAL A 443 -17.96 -11.64 -1.33
C VAL A 443 -17.09 -10.95 -2.39
N ASP A 444 -15.77 -10.92 -2.19
CA ASP A 444 -14.80 -10.33 -3.12
C ASP A 444 -14.94 -10.94 -4.52
N VAL A 445 -14.87 -12.27 -4.65
CA VAL A 445 -15.06 -12.96 -5.93
C VAL A 445 -16.44 -12.71 -6.54
N SER A 446 -17.48 -12.64 -5.70
CA SER A 446 -18.88 -12.50 -6.16
C SER A 446 -19.20 -11.12 -6.73
N PHE A 447 -18.57 -10.05 -6.21
CA PHE A 447 -18.89 -8.66 -6.56
C PHE A 447 -17.74 -7.90 -7.22
N HIS A 448 -16.57 -8.51 -7.38
CA HIS A 448 -15.48 -7.91 -8.12
C HIS A 448 -15.92 -7.56 -9.57
N PRO A 449 -15.84 -6.29 -10.01
CA PRO A 449 -16.39 -5.88 -11.30
C PRO A 449 -15.78 -6.58 -12.52
N ALA A 450 -14.51 -7.01 -12.43
CA ALA A 450 -13.84 -7.70 -13.52
C ALA A 450 -14.29 -9.17 -13.68
N MET A 451 -15.01 -9.73 -12.70
CA MET A 451 -15.47 -11.11 -12.74
C MET A 451 -16.73 -11.29 -13.59
N ASN A 452 -17.60 -10.28 -13.61
CA ASN A 452 -18.86 -10.28 -14.35
C ASN A 452 -19.75 -11.54 -14.13
N LEU A 453 -19.71 -12.11 -12.91
CA LEU A 453 -20.45 -13.35 -12.59
C LEU A 453 -21.96 -13.14 -12.58
N GLN A 454 -22.66 -14.10 -13.19
CA GLN A 454 -24.10 -14.27 -13.09
C GLN A 454 -24.52 -14.84 -11.72
N GLU A 455 -25.82 -14.77 -11.40
CA GLU A 455 -26.34 -15.18 -10.09
C GLU A 455 -26.13 -16.68 -9.81
N ASP A 456 -26.28 -17.54 -10.81
CA ASP A 456 -26.04 -18.98 -10.72
C ASP A 456 -24.55 -19.29 -10.50
N GLU A 457 -23.65 -18.55 -11.14
CA GLU A 457 -22.19 -18.66 -10.93
C GLU A 457 -21.78 -18.21 -9.52
N ARG A 458 -22.33 -17.10 -9.01
CA ARG A 458 -22.11 -16.66 -7.61
C ARG A 458 -22.62 -17.70 -6.62
N SER A 459 -23.79 -18.29 -6.90
CA SER A 459 -24.36 -19.37 -6.10
C SER A 459 -23.47 -20.62 -6.13
N TYR A 460 -22.93 -20.97 -7.29
CA TYR A 460 -22.01 -22.09 -7.46
C TYR A 460 -20.71 -21.90 -6.66
N TRP A 461 -20.06 -20.74 -6.82
CA TRP A 461 -18.86 -20.37 -6.07
C TRP A 461 -19.08 -20.44 -4.56
N LYS A 462 -20.15 -19.79 -4.06
CA LYS A 462 -20.50 -19.79 -2.64
C LYS A 462 -20.70 -21.21 -2.08
N LYS A 463 -21.50 -22.04 -2.76
CA LYS A 463 -21.75 -23.43 -2.33
C LYS A 463 -20.47 -24.26 -2.35
N GLY A 464 -19.60 -24.06 -3.34
CA GLY A 464 -18.28 -24.70 -3.39
C GLY A 464 -17.41 -24.34 -2.19
N MET A 465 -17.38 -23.06 -1.81
CA MET A 465 -16.65 -22.60 -0.62
C MET A 465 -17.22 -23.22 0.68
N PHE A 466 -18.54 -23.28 0.82
CA PHE A 466 -19.17 -23.96 1.96
C PHE A 466 -18.79 -25.44 2.04
N ALA A 467 -18.76 -26.14 0.89
CA ALA A 467 -18.33 -27.54 0.86
C ALA A 467 -16.86 -27.76 1.26
N ILE A 468 -15.99 -26.75 1.07
CA ILE A 468 -14.56 -26.84 1.43
C ILE A 468 -14.33 -26.57 2.92
N PHE A 469 -15.01 -25.57 3.49
CA PHE A 469 -14.74 -25.08 4.85
C PHE A 469 -15.81 -25.45 5.89
N GLY A 470 -16.92 -26.05 5.48
CA GLY A 470 -17.95 -26.63 6.34
C GLY A 470 -18.99 -25.64 6.87
N ASP A 471 -19.94 -26.17 7.66
CA ASP A 471 -21.16 -25.49 8.12
C ASP A 471 -20.91 -24.20 8.92
N PHE A 472 -19.76 -24.10 9.60
CA PHE A 472 -19.39 -22.87 10.31
C PHE A 472 -19.35 -21.67 9.35
N LEU A 473 -18.76 -21.86 8.16
CA LEU A 473 -18.66 -20.81 7.14
C LEU A 473 -20.04 -20.40 6.63
N GLU A 474 -20.94 -21.35 6.40
CA GLU A 474 -22.31 -21.05 5.95
C GLU A 474 -23.05 -20.18 6.98
N LYS A 475 -23.07 -20.59 8.25
CA LYS A 475 -23.71 -19.83 9.34
C LYS A 475 -23.10 -18.43 9.48
N LYS A 476 -21.78 -18.33 9.41
CA LYS A 476 -21.08 -17.05 9.49
C LYS A 476 -21.38 -16.16 8.29
N TYR A 477 -21.37 -16.74 7.08
CA TYR A 477 -21.71 -16.03 5.85
C TYR A 477 -23.10 -15.41 5.96
N GLU A 478 -24.11 -16.17 6.37
CA GLU A 478 -25.49 -15.68 6.53
C GLU A 478 -25.57 -14.45 7.45
N ILE A 479 -24.69 -14.35 8.44
CA ILE A 479 -24.64 -13.21 9.35
C ILE A 479 -23.91 -12.02 8.71
N THR A 480 -22.77 -12.23 8.04
CA THR A 480 -21.80 -11.15 7.80
C THR A 480 -21.64 -10.73 6.35
N TRP A 481 -22.14 -11.51 5.39
CA TRP A 481 -21.91 -11.26 3.95
C TRP A 481 -22.32 -9.85 3.52
N ALA A 482 -23.45 -9.34 4.05
CA ALA A 482 -23.97 -8.04 3.68
C ALA A 482 -23.05 -6.91 4.13
N MET A 483 -22.38 -7.04 5.28
CA MET A 483 -21.41 -6.03 5.76
C MET A 483 -20.19 -5.98 4.84
N TYR A 484 -19.61 -7.13 4.49
CA TYR A 484 -18.53 -7.18 3.49
C TYR A 484 -18.98 -6.63 2.13
N SER A 485 -20.23 -6.86 1.74
CA SER A 485 -20.75 -6.37 0.46
C SER A 485 -20.86 -4.84 0.43
N LEU A 486 -21.11 -4.18 1.56
CA LEU A 486 -21.07 -2.72 1.66
C LEU A 486 -19.67 -2.15 1.39
N CYS A 487 -18.60 -2.90 1.70
CA CYS A 487 -17.25 -2.48 1.31
C CYS A 487 -17.13 -2.34 -0.21
N TRP A 488 -17.78 -3.19 -1.01
CA TRP A 488 -17.79 -3.10 -2.48
C TRP A 488 -18.58 -1.90 -3.00
N CYS A 489 -19.73 -1.58 -2.39
CA CYS A 489 -20.43 -0.32 -2.67
C CYS A 489 -19.49 0.88 -2.49
N LEU A 490 -18.72 0.90 -1.40
CA LEU A 490 -17.78 1.99 -1.12
C LEU A 490 -16.52 1.96 -1.99
N ILE A 491 -16.02 0.79 -2.38
CA ILE A 491 -14.88 0.63 -3.29
C ILE A 491 -15.20 1.18 -4.68
N LEU A 492 -16.43 0.97 -5.18
CA LEU A 492 -16.88 1.54 -6.45
C LEU A 492 -16.84 3.07 -6.43
N LEU A 493 -17.06 3.68 -5.27
CA LEU A 493 -17.01 5.13 -5.06
C LEU A 493 -15.59 5.69 -4.92
N ASN A 494 -14.53 4.86 -4.96
CA ASN A 494 -13.15 5.33 -4.81
C ASN A 494 -12.75 6.41 -5.84
N GLU A 495 -13.36 6.43 -7.03
CA GLU A 495 -13.09 7.45 -8.05
C GLU A 495 -13.48 8.88 -7.61
N PHE A 496 -14.35 9.04 -6.59
CA PHE A 496 -14.65 10.34 -5.98
C PHE A 496 -13.52 10.88 -5.10
N ARG A 497 -12.60 10.01 -4.65
CA ARG A 497 -11.50 10.42 -3.77
C ARG A 497 -10.41 11.11 -4.59
N LYS A 498 -9.93 12.26 -4.12
CA LYS A 498 -8.89 13.06 -4.79
C LYS A 498 -7.60 12.27 -5.00
N ASP A 499 -7.14 11.55 -3.97
CA ASP A 499 -5.92 10.75 -4.01
C ASP A 499 -5.97 9.63 -5.06
N ILE A 500 -7.11 8.94 -5.15
CA ILE A 500 -7.33 7.90 -6.17
C ILE A 500 -7.46 8.52 -7.57
N TRP A 501 -8.22 9.61 -7.70
CA TRP A 501 -8.45 10.27 -8.98
C TRP A 501 -7.13 10.75 -9.63
N ILE A 502 -6.22 11.32 -8.83
CA ILE A 502 -4.89 11.72 -9.28
C ILE A 502 -4.11 10.50 -9.82
N ARG A 503 -4.09 9.38 -9.08
CA ARG A 503 -3.43 8.14 -9.53
C ARG A 503 -4.02 7.62 -10.84
N ARG A 504 -5.34 7.71 -11.03
CA ARG A 504 -6.02 7.29 -12.26
C ARG A 504 -5.67 8.16 -13.46
N ILE A 505 -5.56 9.48 -13.29
CA ILE A 505 -5.11 10.40 -14.36
C ILE A 505 -3.65 10.12 -14.71
N LEU A 506 -2.77 9.92 -13.72
CA LEU A 506 -1.36 9.60 -13.97
C LEU A 506 -1.20 8.28 -14.76
N ALA A 507 -2.08 7.30 -14.52
CA ALA A 507 -2.11 6.05 -15.27
C ALA A 507 -2.73 6.21 -16.67
N ASN A 508 -3.74 7.06 -16.83
CA ASN A 508 -4.40 7.34 -18.10
C ASN A 508 -4.96 8.77 -18.13
N SER A 509 -4.22 9.67 -18.77
CA SER A 509 -4.55 11.11 -18.81
C SER A 509 -5.89 11.41 -19.49
N ASN A 510 -6.36 10.54 -20.41
CA ASN A 510 -7.65 10.71 -21.08
C ASN A 510 -8.83 10.69 -20.11
N LYS A 511 -8.69 10.09 -18.92
CA LYS A 511 -9.74 10.08 -17.90
C LYS A 511 -10.11 11.48 -17.39
N GLN A 512 -9.20 12.44 -17.48
CA GLN A 512 -9.45 13.81 -17.02
C GLN A 512 -10.62 14.45 -17.76
N ASN A 513 -10.74 14.18 -19.07
CA ASN A 513 -11.80 14.74 -19.92
C ASN A 513 -13.18 14.10 -19.69
N HIS A 514 -13.22 12.94 -19.03
CA HIS A 514 -14.46 12.17 -18.79
C HIS A 514 -14.81 12.05 -17.31
N LYS A 515 -14.31 12.97 -16.45
CA LYS A 515 -14.46 12.87 -15.00
C LYS A 515 -15.93 12.73 -14.57
N ALA A 516 -16.80 13.63 -15.04
CA ALA A 516 -18.21 13.64 -14.64
C ALA A 516 -18.90 12.32 -15.00
N GLU A 517 -18.73 11.84 -16.25
CA GLU A 517 -19.30 10.58 -16.74
C GLU A 517 -18.79 9.36 -15.94
N ILE A 518 -17.50 9.35 -15.58
CA ILE A 518 -16.91 8.28 -14.78
C ILE A 518 -17.52 8.26 -13.38
N LEU A 519 -17.63 9.43 -12.73
CA LEU A 519 -18.20 9.55 -11.38
C LEU A 519 -19.67 9.11 -11.36
N GLU A 520 -20.47 9.58 -12.32
CA GLU A 520 -21.87 9.20 -12.46
C GLU A 520 -22.01 7.68 -12.67
N LYS A 521 -21.22 7.11 -13.58
CA LYS A 521 -21.22 5.66 -13.83
C LYS A 521 -20.87 4.85 -12.59
N GLN A 522 -19.89 5.28 -11.81
CA GLN A 522 -19.49 4.58 -10.58
C GLN A 522 -20.54 4.71 -9.47
N LEU A 523 -21.15 5.89 -9.32
CA LEU A 523 -22.24 6.10 -8.37
C LEU A 523 -23.43 5.19 -8.71
N ASN A 524 -23.85 5.15 -9.98
CA ASN A 524 -24.93 4.28 -10.44
C ASN A 524 -24.63 2.79 -10.21
N LYS A 525 -23.39 2.35 -10.42
CA LYS A 525 -22.97 0.98 -10.09
C LYS A 525 -23.06 0.69 -8.59
N SER A 526 -22.62 1.62 -7.75
CA SER A 526 -22.68 1.49 -6.29
C SER A 526 -24.12 1.41 -5.79
N ILE A 527 -25.00 2.28 -6.27
CA ILE A 527 -26.45 2.29 -5.96
C ILE A 527 -27.10 0.98 -6.38
N HIS A 528 -26.81 0.49 -7.60
CA HIS A 528 -27.37 -0.76 -8.08
C HIS A 528 -26.97 -1.96 -7.21
N LEU A 529 -25.68 -2.06 -6.90
CA LEU A 529 -25.16 -3.11 -6.02
C LEU A 529 -25.77 -3.01 -4.61
N PHE A 530 -25.87 -1.79 -4.07
CA PHE A 530 -26.49 -1.53 -2.77
C PHE A 530 -27.95 -2.02 -2.72
N ARG A 531 -28.77 -1.66 -3.72
CA ARG A 531 -30.16 -2.09 -3.80
C ARG A 531 -30.29 -3.61 -3.93
N TYR A 532 -29.39 -4.25 -4.68
CA TYR A 532 -29.32 -5.71 -4.76
C TYR A 532 -29.03 -6.33 -3.38
N ILE A 533 -28.01 -5.84 -2.66
CA ILE A 533 -27.63 -6.32 -1.32
C ILE A 533 -28.79 -6.15 -0.35
N GLN A 534 -29.36 -4.95 -0.29
CA GLN A 534 -30.46 -4.62 0.61
C GLN A 534 -31.68 -5.54 0.38
N LYS A 535 -32.09 -5.71 -0.88
CA LYS A 535 -33.20 -6.62 -1.23
C LYS A 535 -32.92 -8.07 -0.84
N LYS A 536 -31.72 -8.58 -1.13
CA LYS A 536 -31.30 -9.94 -0.79
C LYS A 536 -31.24 -10.15 0.73
N PHE A 537 -30.73 -9.17 1.47
CA PHE A 537 -30.65 -9.21 2.92
C PHE A 537 -32.05 -9.24 3.56
N TYR A 538 -32.96 -8.35 3.15
CA TYR A 538 -34.34 -8.36 3.67
C TYR A 538 -35.06 -9.68 3.35
N THR A 539 -34.90 -10.20 2.13
CA THR A 539 -35.46 -11.51 1.76
C THR A 539 -34.91 -12.65 2.63
N GLN A 540 -33.66 -12.55 3.07
CA GLN A 540 -33.03 -13.56 3.93
C GLN A 540 -33.61 -13.50 5.35
N ILE A 541 -33.70 -12.31 5.94
CA ILE A 541 -34.15 -12.16 7.34
C ILE A 541 -35.67 -12.27 7.50
N GLU A 542 -36.46 -12.17 6.42
CA GLU A 542 -37.90 -12.47 6.43
C GLU A 542 -38.18 -13.98 6.40
N LYS A 543 -37.20 -14.79 5.97
CA LYS A 543 -37.33 -16.25 5.85
C LYS A 543 -36.88 -17.05 7.08
N GLY A 544 -36.21 -16.42 8.04
CA GLY A 544 -35.65 -17.07 9.24
C GLY A 544 -35.90 -16.26 10.49
#